data_AF-S7Q5X6-F1
#
_entry.id   AF-S7Q5X6-F1
#
_cell.length_a   1.000
_cell.length_b   1.000
_cell.length_c   1.000
_cell.angle_alpha   90.00
_cell.angle_beta   90.00
_cell.angle_gamma   90.00
#
_symmetry.space_group_name_H-M   'P 1'
#
loop_
_entity.id
_entity.type
_entity.pdbx_description
1 polymer ?
#
loop_
_entity_poly.entity_id
_entity_poly.type
_entity_poly.pdbx_seq_one_letter_code
_entity_poly.pdbx_strand_id
1 'polypeptide(L)'
;MLFSALISLLAVAAPALAQDSFVGTWSSGSGAVVTGSGFANPGNLSFTYPKNTGISYSFTSDGFYEIARYRFSSNASQPNCITGVMNWVHGTYETQPNGSVVLTPFGDGYQQIQNPCGAVSNFIENYNDTELLSAWAVYAETTGQRLYLYSYDGSPLAPQNLVSTTPNMLPTQRLRNVTGQVASSSGSSNGLNTQNALAVSGSERRWSVESAGLVGTVLAGAGVASLFL
;
A
#
# COMPACT_ATOMS: atom_id res chain seq x y z
N MET A 1 54.74 39.90 23.68
CA MET A 1 54.87 39.22 22.38
C MET A 1 53.79 38.16 22.28
N LEU A 2 52.79 38.47 21.45
CA LEU A 2 51.83 37.62 20.73
C LEU A 2 51.42 36.25 21.32
N PHE A 3 50.23 36.19 21.92
CA PHE A 3 49.43 34.97 22.03
C PHE A 3 48.80 34.66 20.66
N SER A 4 49.22 33.59 19.99
CA SER A 4 48.53 33.06 18.81
C SER A 4 47.44 32.09 19.24
N ALA A 5 46.18 32.47 19.05
CA ALA A 5 45.04 31.57 19.19
C ALA A 5 44.71 30.96 17.82
N LEU A 6 44.91 29.64 17.69
CA LEU A 6 44.50 28.85 16.54
C LEU A 6 43.00 28.51 16.72
N ILE A 7 42.12 29.20 16.01
CA ILE A 7 40.69 28.84 15.96
C ILE A 7 40.54 27.74 14.91
N SER A 8 40.34 26.51 15.37
CA SER A 8 40.00 25.37 14.52
C SER A 8 38.52 25.46 14.13
N LEU A 9 38.26 25.66 12.83
CA LEU A 9 36.92 25.73 12.27
C LEU A 9 36.34 24.31 12.16
N LEU A 10 35.48 23.93 13.10
CA LEU A 10 34.70 22.69 13.02
C LEU A 10 33.59 22.88 11.98
N ALA A 11 33.78 22.35 10.77
CA ALA A 11 32.70 22.27 9.79
C ALA A 11 31.69 21.22 10.27
N VAL A 12 30.57 21.66 10.84
CA VAL A 12 29.40 20.79 11.06
C VAL A 12 28.88 20.39 9.68
N ALA A 13 29.05 19.13 9.30
CA ALA A 13 28.33 18.56 8.19
C ALA A 13 26.84 18.58 8.56
N ALA A 14 26.08 19.49 7.94
CA ALA A 14 24.63 19.46 8.06
C ALA A 14 24.14 18.11 7.51
N PRO A 15 23.38 17.30 8.28
CA PRO A 15 22.67 16.19 7.67
C PRO A 15 21.79 16.77 6.56
N ALA A 16 21.74 16.12 5.39
CA ALA A 16 20.76 16.44 4.37
C ALA A 16 19.39 16.50 5.08
N LEU A 17 18.76 17.68 5.06
CA LEU A 17 17.50 17.91 5.78
C LEU A 17 16.48 16.93 5.20
N ALA A 18 16.19 15.86 5.94
CA ALA A 18 15.06 15.02 5.63
C ALA A 18 13.81 15.91 5.68
N GLN A 19 13.03 15.95 4.60
CA GLN A 19 11.82 16.76 4.60
C GLN A 19 10.73 16.07 5.40
N ASP A 20 9.98 16.84 6.20
CA ASP A 20 8.88 16.32 7.03
C ASP A 20 7.62 15.94 6.23
N SER A 21 7.66 16.04 4.90
CA SER A 21 6.52 15.76 4.03
C SER A 21 6.96 15.05 2.77
N PHE A 22 6.16 14.06 2.37
CA PHE A 22 6.26 13.32 1.12
C PHE A 22 5.05 13.59 0.20
N VAL A 23 4.29 14.67 0.45
CA VAL A 23 3.16 15.10 -0.39
C VAL A 23 3.68 15.47 -1.78
N GLY A 24 2.99 15.00 -2.82
CA GLY A 24 3.37 15.17 -4.21
C GLY A 24 3.29 13.87 -5.00
N THR A 25 3.68 13.93 -6.27
CA THR A 25 3.80 12.78 -7.16
C THR A 25 5.26 12.41 -7.32
N TRP A 26 5.55 11.14 -7.13
CA TRP A 26 6.87 10.55 -7.16
C TRP A 26 6.91 9.42 -8.18
N SER A 27 8.03 9.26 -8.89
CA SER A 27 8.20 8.19 -9.87
C SER A 27 9.63 7.66 -9.89
N SER A 28 9.75 6.33 -9.98
CA SER A 28 11.04 5.64 -10.06
C SER A 28 11.61 5.57 -11.48
N GLY A 29 12.91 5.28 -11.57
CA GLY A 29 13.56 4.96 -12.84
C GLY A 29 13.54 6.14 -13.82
N SER A 30 13.03 5.91 -15.03
CA SER A 30 12.96 6.92 -16.09
C SER A 30 11.86 7.98 -15.89
N GLY A 31 10.98 7.82 -14.90
CA GLY A 31 9.82 8.69 -14.74
C GLY A 31 8.65 8.38 -15.70
N ALA A 32 8.72 7.26 -16.45
CA ALA A 32 7.69 6.92 -17.45
C ALA A 32 6.35 6.49 -16.82
N VAL A 33 6.39 5.87 -15.64
CA VAL A 33 5.18 5.49 -14.89
C VAL A 33 4.81 6.65 -14.00
N VAL A 34 3.63 7.22 -14.18
CA VAL A 34 3.12 8.33 -13.35
C VAL A 34 1.66 8.05 -13.05
N THR A 35 1.23 8.28 -11.81
CA THR A 35 -0.18 8.22 -11.40
C THR A 35 -1.06 9.19 -12.21
N GLY A 36 -2.37 8.92 -12.20
CA GLY A 36 -3.41 9.70 -12.87
C GLY A 36 -4.00 9.01 -14.10
N SER A 37 -4.83 9.77 -14.83
CA SER A 37 -5.55 9.30 -16.02
C SER A 37 -4.66 8.87 -17.18
N GLY A 38 -3.38 9.27 -17.16
CA GLY A 38 -2.37 8.83 -18.12
C GLY A 38 -1.92 7.38 -17.92
N PHE A 39 -2.24 6.74 -16.80
CA PHE A 39 -1.83 5.36 -16.49
C PHE A 39 -3.01 4.40 -16.39
N ALA A 40 -4.06 4.75 -15.64
CA ALA A 40 -5.22 3.91 -15.41
C ALA A 40 -6.51 4.56 -15.90
N ASN A 41 -7.41 3.75 -16.47
CA ASN A 41 -8.76 4.14 -16.83
C ASN A 41 -9.78 3.20 -16.16
N PRO A 42 -10.25 3.55 -14.95
CA PRO A 42 -11.20 2.73 -14.20
C PRO A 42 -12.56 2.58 -14.88
N GLY A 43 -12.99 3.54 -15.71
CA GLY A 43 -14.27 3.48 -16.42
C GLY A 43 -14.36 2.31 -17.41
N ASN A 44 -13.22 1.93 -17.99
CA ASN A 44 -13.12 0.82 -18.94
C ASN A 44 -12.28 -0.36 -18.42
N LEU A 45 -11.87 -0.34 -17.14
CA LEU A 45 -10.98 -1.37 -16.56
C LEU A 45 -9.73 -1.61 -17.43
N SER A 46 -8.97 -0.55 -17.73
CA SER A 46 -7.84 -0.65 -18.65
C SER A 46 -6.67 0.23 -18.24
N PHE A 47 -5.50 -0.08 -18.79
CA PHE A 47 -4.27 0.68 -18.56
C PHE A 47 -3.72 1.26 -19.86
N THR A 48 -3.05 2.41 -19.73
CA THR A 48 -2.21 2.98 -20.78
C THR A 48 -0.76 2.58 -20.49
N TYR A 49 -0.15 1.83 -21.40
CA TYR A 49 1.17 1.25 -21.19
C TYR A 49 2.29 2.32 -21.30
N PRO A 50 3.07 2.52 -20.23
CA PRO A 50 4.27 3.33 -20.28
C PRO A 50 5.36 2.64 -21.11
N LYS A 51 6.27 3.43 -21.71
CA LYS A 51 7.39 2.90 -22.49
C LYS A 51 8.41 2.10 -21.64
N ASN A 52 8.53 2.46 -20.37
CA ASN A 52 9.49 1.87 -19.44
C ASN A 52 8.77 1.48 -18.14
N THR A 53 9.27 0.45 -17.47
CA THR A 53 8.77 0.04 -16.15
C THR A 53 9.12 1.04 -15.06
N GLY A 54 8.38 0.94 -13.97
CA GLY A 54 8.53 1.79 -12.81
C GLY A 54 7.37 1.65 -11.84
N ILE A 55 7.54 2.33 -10.72
CA ILE A 55 6.51 2.55 -9.72
C ILE A 55 6.36 4.05 -9.51
N SER A 56 5.14 4.49 -9.24
CA SER A 56 4.81 5.87 -8.93
C SER A 56 3.77 5.91 -7.83
N TYR A 57 3.93 6.90 -6.95
CA TYR A 57 3.04 7.17 -5.85
C TYR A 57 2.65 8.64 -5.89
N SER A 58 1.39 8.92 -5.62
CA SER A 58 0.92 10.27 -5.31
C SER A 58 0.33 10.31 -3.93
N PHE A 59 0.68 11.33 -3.16
CA PHE A 59 0.15 11.58 -1.83
C PHE A 59 -0.37 13.00 -1.74
N THR A 60 -1.58 13.15 -1.22
CA THR A 60 -2.21 14.45 -0.97
C THR A 60 -2.08 14.87 0.49
N SER A 61 -2.14 16.17 0.76
CA SER A 61 -2.11 16.68 2.13
C SER A 61 -3.34 16.29 2.97
N ASP A 62 -4.46 15.94 2.33
CA ASP A 62 -5.72 15.53 2.97
C ASP A 62 -5.84 14.01 3.18
N GLY A 63 -4.76 13.25 2.97
CA GLY A 63 -4.68 11.84 3.38
C GLY A 63 -5.15 10.85 2.32
N PHE A 64 -5.18 11.24 1.04
CA PHE A 64 -5.42 10.33 -0.10
C PHE A 64 -4.12 9.95 -0.81
N TYR A 65 -4.07 8.73 -1.31
CA TYR A 65 -2.96 8.23 -2.10
C TYR A 65 -3.43 7.54 -3.39
N GLU A 66 -2.52 7.47 -4.35
CA GLU A 66 -2.64 6.61 -5.52
C GLU A 66 -1.30 5.93 -5.83
N ILE A 67 -1.37 4.69 -6.29
CA ILE A 67 -0.25 3.86 -6.73
C ILE A 67 -0.44 3.51 -8.20
N ALA A 68 0.63 3.68 -8.98
CA ALA A 68 0.77 3.16 -10.33
C ALA A 68 2.03 2.30 -10.43
N ARG A 69 1.89 1.03 -10.82
CA ARG A 69 3.00 0.07 -10.90
C ARG A 69 2.99 -0.61 -12.25
N TYR A 70 4.13 -0.56 -12.94
CA TYR A 70 4.39 -1.38 -14.11
C TYR A 70 5.70 -2.15 -13.91
N ARG A 71 5.61 -3.47 -13.75
CA ARG A 71 6.74 -4.34 -13.39
C ARG A 71 6.74 -5.58 -14.27
N PHE A 72 7.93 -6.15 -14.45
CA PHE A 72 8.11 -7.46 -15.08
C PHE A 72 8.83 -8.41 -14.13
N SER A 73 8.46 -9.68 -14.19
CA SER A 73 9.22 -10.80 -13.66
C SER A 73 9.82 -11.58 -14.84
N SER A 74 11.15 -11.65 -14.89
CA SER A 74 11.90 -12.33 -15.93
C SER A 74 12.02 -13.83 -15.66
N ASN A 75 11.94 -14.66 -16.70
CA ASN A 75 12.25 -16.08 -16.63
C ASN A 75 13.54 -16.35 -17.44
N ALA A 76 14.65 -16.58 -16.74
CA ALA A 76 15.95 -16.77 -17.38
C ALA A 76 16.05 -18.06 -18.22
N SER A 77 15.32 -19.11 -17.83
CA SER A 77 15.29 -20.39 -18.54
C SER A 77 14.43 -20.31 -19.80
N GLN A 78 13.39 -19.48 -19.80
CA GLN A 78 12.48 -19.26 -20.92
C GLN A 78 12.24 -17.75 -21.12
N PRO A 79 13.14 -17.04 -21.82
CA PRO A 79 13.05 -15.58 -21.98
C PRO A 79 11.80 -15.09 -22.70
N ASN A 80 11.12 -15.95 -23.46
CA ASN A 80 9.83 -15.67 -24.09
C ASN A 80 8.65 -15.72 -23.09
N CYS A 81 8.88 -16.20 -21.87
CA CYS A 81 7.88 -16.39 -20.81
C CYS A 81 8.02 -15.36 -19.68
N ILE A 82 8.06 -14.07 -20.03
CA ILE A 82 8.06 -12.98 -19.03
C ILE A 82 6.65 -12.74 -18.48
N THR A 83 6.54 -12.41 -17.19
CA THR A 83 5.27 -11.97 -16.62
C THR A 83 5.27 -10.46 -16.43
N GLY A 84 4.37 -9.75 -17.13
CA GLY A 84 4.12 -8.33 -16.95
C GLY A 84 2.95 -8.09 -16.00
N VAL A 85 3.10 -7.14 -15.09
CA VAL A 85 2.02 -6.72 -14.19
C VAL A 85 1.88 -5.21 -14.23
N MET A 86 0.68 -4.76 -14.59
CA MET A 86 0.22 -3.39 -14.37
C MET A 86 -0.74 -3.38 -13.19
N ASN A 87 -0.51 -2.53 -12.21
CA ASN A 87 -1.32 -2.45 -11.01
C ASN A 87 -1.64 -0.99 -10.71
N TRP A 88 -2.91 -0.72 -10.45
CA TRP A 88 -3.39 0.58 -9.98
C TRP A 88 -4.30 0.39 -8.78
N VAL A 89 -4.07 1.20 -7.77
CA VAL A 89 -4.87 1.24 -6.55
C VAL A 89 -4.81 2.63 -5.95
N HIS A 90 -5.89 3.06 -5.32
CA HIS A 90 -6.00 4.34 -4.65
C HIS A 90 -6.89 4.22 -3.41
N GLY A 91 -6.77 5.19 -2.53
CA GLY A 91 -7.48 5.17 -1.26
C GLY A 91 -6.97 6.22 -0.28
N THR A 92 -7.07 5.92 1.01
CA THR A 92 -6.61 6.79 2.09
C THR A 92 -5.31 6.28 2.70
N TYR A 93 -4.48 7.19 3.19
CA TYR A 93 -3.29 6.84 3.93
C TYR A 93 -3.27 7.52 5.30
N GLU A 94 -2.63 6.86 6.26
CA GLU A 94 -2.42 7.38 7.60
C GLU A 94 -0.98 7.16 8.03
N THR A 95 -0.32 8.23 8.48
CA THR A 95 1.01 8.16 9.10
C THR A 95 0.85 7.81 10.57
N GLN A 96 1.49 6.72 10.98
CA GLN A 96 1.44 6.20 12.34
C GLN A 96 2.50 6.88 13.23
N PRO A 97 2.32 6.88 14.57
CA PRO A 97 3.28 7.50 15.50
C PRO A 97 4.70 6.89 15.44
N ASN A 98 4.83 5.66 14.95
CA ASN A 98 6.12 4.98 14.75
C ASN A 98 6.83 5.38 13.43
N GLY A 99 6.24 6.28 12.64
CA GLY A 99 6.77 6.73 11.34
C GLY A 99 6.36 5.88 10.14
N SER A 100 5.69 4.75 10.35
CA SER A 100 5.14 3.94 9.26
C SER A 100 3.91 4.61 8.63
N VAL A 101 3.58 4.23 7.39
CA VAL A 101 2.40 4.72 6.67
C VAL A 101 1.54 3.54 6.24
N VAL A 102 0.27 3.57 6.60
CA VAL A 102 -0.71 2.54 6.22
C VAL A 102 -1.52 3.04 5.04
N LEU A 103 -1.59 2.27 3.95
CA LEU A 103 -2.31 2.58 2.72
C LEU A 103 -3.57 1.71 2.64
N THR A 104 -4.75 2.32 2.79
CA THR A 104 -6.04 1.62 2.79
C THR A 104 -6.80 1.90 1.49
N PRO A 105 -7.00 0.89 0.62
CA PRO A 105 -7.66 1.06 -0.67
C PRO A 105 -9.18 1.31 -0.57
N PHE A 106 -9.76 1.96 -1.59
CA PHE A 106 -11.22 2.15 -1.70
C PHE A 106 -12.01 0.91 -2.16
N GLY A 107 -11.36 -0.23 -2.41
CA GLY A 107 -12.06 -1.44 -2.88
C GLY A 107 -12.31 -1.51 -4.39
N ASP A 108 -11.66 -0.65 -5.18
CA ASP A 108 -11.83 -0.57 -6.63
C ASP A 108 -10.49 -0.54 -7.39
N GLY A 109 -9.38 -0.88 -6.75
CA GLY A 109 -8.11 -1.16 -7.44
C GLY A 109 -8.22 -2.38 -8.35
N TYR A 110 -7.32 -2.47 -9.32
CA TYR A 110 -7.23 -3.61 -10.23
C TYR A 110 -5.81 -3.79 -10.75
N GLN A 111 -5.53 -4.99 -11.23
CA GLN A 111 -4.28 -5.30 -11.89
C GLN A 111 -4.50 -6.11 -13.14
N GLN A 112 -3.65 -5.87 -14.14
CA GLN A 112 -3.56 -6.65 -15.35
C GLN A 112 -2.30 -7.50 -15.30
N ILE A 113 -2.47 -8.81 -15.49
CA ILE A 113 -1.38 -9.78 -15.53
C ILE A 113 -1.27 -10.31 -16.95
N GLN A 114 -0.07 -10.21 -17.51
CA GLN A 114 0.27 -10.75 -18.82
C GLN A 114 1.34 -11.82 -18.66
N ASN A 115 1.00 -13.05 -18.98
CA ASN A 115 1.90 -14.20 -18.90
C ASN A 115 1.76 -15.04 -20.18
N PRO A 116 2.60 -14.83 -21.21
CA PRO A 116 2.46 -15.47 -22.52
C PRO A 116 2.58 -17.00 -22.48
N CYS A 117 3.14 -17.55 -21.41
CA CYS A 117 3.30 -19.00 -21.20
C CYS A 117 2.34 -19.56 -20.14
N GLY A 118 1.49 -18.73 -19.54
CA GLY A 118 0.45 -19.15 -18.63
C GLY A 118 -0.77 -19.72 -19.36
N ALA A 119 -1.60 -20.48 -18.64
CA ALA A 119 -2.87 -20.99 -19.18
C ALA A 119 -3.83 -19.86 -19.60
N VAL A 120 -3.79 -18.74 -18.88
CA VAL A 120 -4.45 -17.48 -19.25
C VAL A 120 -3.36 -16.44 -19.49
N SER A 121 -3.28 -15.93 -20.72
CA SER A 121 -2.15 -15.11 -21.15
C SER A 121 -2.28 -13.64 -20.83
N ASN A 122 -3.49 -13.14 -20.65
CA ASN A 122 -3.78 -11.76 -20.32
C ASN A 122 -5.13 -11.69 -19.62
N PHE A 123 -5.16 -11.19 -18.39
CA PHE A 123 -6.41 -11.00 -17.64
C PHE A 123 -6.29 -9.83 -16.67
N ILE A 124 -7.46 -9.29 -16.29
CA ILE A 124 -7.58 -8.23 -15.30
C ILE A 124 -8.36 -8.78 -14.11
N GLU A 125 -7.85 -8.52 -12.92
CA GLU A 125 -8.48 -8.89 -11.66
C GLU A 125 -8.54 -7.71 -10.70
N ASN A 126 -9.45 -7.77 -9.73
CA ASN A 126 -9.54 -6.72 -8.71
C ASN A 126 -8.35 -6.82 -7.76
N TYR A 127 -7.91 -5.66 -7.28
CA TYR A 127 -6.79 -5.52 -6.35
C TYR A 127 -7.24 -4.63 -5.19
N ASN A 128 -7.15 -5.16 -3.97
CA ASN A 128 -7.65 -4.47 -2.77
C ASN A 128 -6.78 -4.77 -1.55
N ASP A 129 -5.48 -4.88 -1.75
CA ASP A 129 -4.55 -5.15 -0.66
C ASP A 129 -4.21 -3.84 0.07
N THR A 130 -4.32 -3.87 1.39
CA THR A 130 -3.78 -2.82 2.26
C THR A 130 -2.26 -2.97 2.33
N GLU A 131 -1.52 -1.88 2.12
CA GLU A 131 -0.06 -1.89 2.13
C GLU A 131 0.49 -1.10 3.33
N LEU A 132 1.49 -1.67 4.00
CA LEU A 132 2.25 -1.00 5.04
C LEU A 132 3.60 -0.55 4.48
N LEU A 133 3.85 0.74 4.52
CA LEU A 133 5.18 1.30 4.33
C LEU A 133 5.84 1.44 5.70
N SER A 134 6.84 0.60 6.00
CA SER A 134 7.44 0.53 7.33
C SER A 134 8.21 1.80 7.71
N ALA A 135 8.77 2.48 6.72
CA ALA A 135 9.46 3.74 6.86
C ALA A 135 9.45 4.50 5.53
N TRP A 136 9.74 5.80 5.60
CA TRP A 136 9.97 6.65 4.44
C TRP A 136 10.99 7.73 4.77
N ALA A 137 11.63 8.27 3.75
CA ALA A 137 12.50 9.44 3.87
C ALA A 137 12.56 10.21 2.55
N VAL A 138 12.58 11.54 2.63
CA VAL A 138 12.77 12.42 1.49
C VAL A 138 14.11 13.13 1.62
N TYR A 139 14.98 12.97 0.64
CA TYR A 139 16.27 13.65 0.61
C TYR A 139 16.35 14.61 -0.59
N ALA A 140 17.02 15.74 -0.38
CA ALA A 140 17.45 16.61 -1.46
C ALA A 140 18.73 16.04 -2.10
N GLU A 141 18.72 15.89 -3.42
CA GLU A 141 19.85 15.44 -4.22
C GLU A 141 20.16 16.45 -5.33
N THR A 142 21.30 16.27 -6.01
CA THR A 142 21.73 17.17 -7.10
C THR A 142 20.76 17.21 -8.27
N THR A 143 20.00 16.14 -8.48
CA THR A 143 18.99 16.02 -9.54
C THR A 143 17.58 16.42 -9.10
N GLY A 144 17.40 16.88 -7.86
CA GLY A 144 16.10 17.20 -7.27
C GLY A 144 15.81 16.39 -6.01
N GLN A 145 14.54 16.33 -5.60
CA GLN A 145 14.15 15.57 -4.41
C GLN A 145 13.91 14.10 -4.74
N ARG A 146 14.29 13.21 -3.82
CA ARG A 146 14.09 11.78 -3.96
C ARG A 146 13.44 11.19 -2.71
N LEU A 147 12.35 10.46 -2.93
CA LEU A 147 11.61 9.71 -1.92
C LEU A 147 12.10 8.26 -1.89
N TYR A 148 12.40 7.80 -0.68
CA TYR A 148 12.71 6.43 -0.36
C TYR A 148 11.56 5.88 0.47
N LEU A 149 11.01 4.76 0.02
CA LEU A 149 9.94 4.03 0.70
C LEU A 149 10.45 2.63 1.05
N TYR A 150 10.03 2.12 2.20
CA TYR A 150 10.37 0.77 2.64
C TYR A 150 9.10 -0.05 2.75
N SER A 151 9.12 -1.25 2.17
CA SER A 151 8.05 -2.24 2.22
C SER A 151 7.77 -2.68 3.66
N TYR A 152 6.70 -3.46 3.88
CA TYR A 152 6.29 -3.94 5.20
C TYR A 152 7.38 -4.73 5.93
N ASP A 153 8.26 -5.39 5.19
CA ASP A 153 9.39 -6.19 5.66
C ASP A 153 10.68 -5.38 5.87
N GLY A 154 10.64 -4.07 5.63
CA GLY A 154 11.79 -3.18 5.70
C GLY A 154 12.66 -3.19 4.45
N SER A 155 12.32 -3.98 3.42
CA SER A 155 13.05 -3.96 2.15
C SER A 155 12.82 -2.63 1.42
N PRO A 156 13.87 -1.98 0.88
CA PRO A 156 13.69 -0.73 0.15
C PRO A 156 12.94 -0.95 -1.17
N LEU A 157 11.98 -0.06 -1.45
CA LEU A 157 11.39 0.06 -2.78
C LEU A 157 12.34 0.83 -3.71
N ALA A 158 12.05 0.79 -5.01
CA ALA A 158 12.81 1.56 -5.99
C ALA A 158 12.75 3.07 -5.63
N PRO A 159 13.89 3.78 -5.54
CA PRO A 159 13.92 5.21 -5.23
C PRO A 159 13.10 6.01 -6.24
N GLN A 160 12.38 7.04 -5.77
CA GLN A 160 11.44 7.78 -6.59
C GLN A 160 11.78 9.26 -6.64
N ASN A 161 11.97 9.80 -7.83
CA ASN A 161 12.20 11.22 -8.04
C ASN A 161 10.88 11.99 -7.95
N LEU A 162 10.93 13.22 -7.44
CA LEU A 162 9.77 14.11 -7.44
C LEU A 162 9.41 14.49 -8.88
N VAL A 163 8.18 14.19 -9.28
CA VAL A 163 7.60 14.59 -10.58
C VAL A 163 6.88 15.91 -10.46
N SER A 164 6.09 16.08 -9.40
CA SER A 164 5.28 17.28 -9.15
C SER A 164 5.01 17.46 -7.66
N THR A 165 5.11 18.69 -7.16
CA THR A 165 4.70 19.04 -5.80
C THR A 165 3.18 19.08 -5.65
N THR A 166 2.45 19.24 -6.77
CA THR A 166 0.99 19.06 -6.81
C THR A 166 0.68 17.61 -7.17
N PRO A 167 -0.03 16.87 -6.31
CA PRO A 167 -0.33 15.47 -6.57
C PRO A 167 -1.19 15.28 -7.82
N ASN A 168 -0.75 14.40 -8.72
CA ASN A 168 -1.46 13.99 -9.92
C ASN A 168 -2.02 12.58 -9.73
N MET A 169 -3.32 12.46 -9.47
CA MET A 169 -4.02 11.18 -9.32
C MET A 169 -5.46 11.27 -9.81
N LEU A 170 -6.14 10.13 -9.94
CA LEU A 170 -7.57 10.07 -10.24
C LEU A 170 -8.43 10.60 -9.06
N PRO A 171 -9.75 10.83 -9.25
CA PRO A 171 -10.58 11.40 -8.19
C PRO A 171 -10.58 10.54 -6.92
N THR A 172 -10.50 11.19 -5.75
CA THR A 172 -10.33 10.60 -4.41
C THR A 172 -11.63 10.01 -3.84
N GLN A 173 -12.29 9.16 -4.63
CA GLN A 173 -13.52 8.48 -4.27
C GLN A 173 -13.57 7.12 -4.97
N ARG A 174 -14.47 6.23 -4.56
CA ARG A 174 -14.67 4.97 -5.28
C ARG A 174 -15.15 5.24 -6.73
N LEU A 175 -14.41 4.75 -7.72
CA LEU A 175 -14.63 4.97 -9.16
C LEU A 175 -15.31 3.79 -9.85
N ARG A 176 -15.32 2.60 -9.23
CA ARG A 176 -15.98 1.41 -9.78
C ARG A 176 -16.85 0.72 -8.73
N ASN A 177 -17.97 0.17 -9.18
CA ASN A 177 -18.76 -0.74 -8.36
C ASN A 177 -18.21 -2.16 -8.48
N VAL A 178 -17.42 -2.59 -7.49
CA VAL A 178 -16.92 -3.96 -7.40
C VAL A 178 -17.89 -4.76 -6.52
N THR A 179 -18.75 -5.55 -7.16
CA THR A 179 -19.48 -6.62 -6.48
C THR A 179 -18.52 -7.78 -6.30
N GLY A 180 -18.15 -8.11 -5.06
CA GLY A 180 -17.44 -9.34 -4.78
C GLY A 180 -18.27 -10.51 -5.31
N GLN A 181 -17.73 -11.31 -6.23
CA GLN A 181 -18.30 -12.61 -6.51
C GLN A 181 -17.98 -13.49 -5.30
N VAL A 182 -18.89 -13.49 -4.33
CA VAL A 182 -19.00 -14.66 -3.46
C VAL A 182 -19.37 -15.78 -4.42
N ALA A 183 -18.44 -16.70 -4.67
CA ALA A 183 -18.77 -17.95 -5.32
C ALA A 183 -19.80 -18.65 -4.44
N SER A 184 -21.08 -18.42 -4.70
CA SER A 184 -22.13 -19.30 -4.22
C SER A 184 -21.82 -20.64 -4.86
N SER A 185 -21.29 -21.58 -4.07
CA SER A 185 -21.26 -22.98 -4.44
C SER A 185 -22.69 -23.36 -4.81
N SER A 186 -22.96 -23.46 -6.11
CA SER A 186 -24.23 -23.90 -6.66
C SER A 186 -24.47 -25.34 -6.18
N GLY A 187 -25.19 -25.44 -5.08
CA GLY A 187 -25.47 -26.68 -4.38
C GLY A 187 -26.60 -26.47 -3.40
N SER A 188 -27.81 -26.76 -3.88
CA SER A 188 -29.04 -26.93 -3.11
C SER A 188 -29.92 -25.69 -2.90
N SER A 189 -30.97 -25.65 -3.72
CA SER A 189 -32.21 -24.90 -3.54
C SER A 189 -32.87 -25.20 -2.20
N ASN A 190 -32.91 -24.24 -1.28
CA ASN A 190 -34.10 -23.98 -0.48
C ASN A 190 -34.04 -22.57 0.11
N GLY A 191 -35.14 -21.85 -0.01
CA GLY A 191 -35.21 -20.39 0.12
C GLY A 191 -34.64 -19.82 1.42
N LEU A 192 -33.82 -18.78 1.28
CA LEU A 192 -33.64 -17.77 2.31
C LEU A 192 -33.84 -16.39 1.68
N ASN A 193 -34.77 -15.66 2.28
CA ASN A 193 -35.26 -14.36 1.86
C ASN A 193 -34.14 -13.31 2.03
N THR A 194 -33.81 -12.61 0.96
CA THR A 194 -32.86 -11.48 0.94
C THR A 194 -33.36 -10.37 1.87
N GLN A 195 -32.77 -10.27 3.06
CA GLN A 195 -32.77 -9.04 3.84
C GLN A 195 -31.35 -8.78 4.32
N ASN A 196 -30.79 -7.65 3.88
CA ASN A 196 -29.59 -6.96 4.36
C ASN A 196 -28.72 -7.70 5.39
N ALA A 197 -27.44 -7.89 5.07
CA ALA A 197 -26.40 -7.17 5.80
C ALA A 197 -25.02 -7.37 5.17
N LEU A 198 -24.40 -6.23 4.89
CA LEU A 198 -22.96 -5.97 4.93
C LEU A 198 -22.25 -6.86 5.95
N ALA A 199 -21.43 -7.80 5.46
CA ALA A 199 -20.34 -8.36 6.23
C ALA A 199 -19.06 -8.09 5.44
N VAL A 200 -18.51 -6.90 5.64
CA VAL A 200 -17.07 -6.66 5.46
C VAL A 200 -16.39 -7.63 6.41
N SER A 201 -15.80 -8.70 5.87
CA SER A 201 -15.01 -9.64 6.66
C SER A 201 -13.68 -8.98 7.00
N GLY A 202 -13.67 -8.17 8.06
CA GLY A 202 -12.49 -7.98 8.88
C GLY A 202 -12.20 -9.29 9.59
N SER A 203 -10.98 -9.81 9.42
CA SER A 203 -10.54 -11.05 10.04
C SER A 203 -10.33 -10.88 11.54
N GLU A 204 -11.39 -10.95 12.33
CA GLU A 204 -11.28 -11.12 13.78
C GLU A 204 -11.36 -12.60 14.13
N ARG A 205 -10.20 -13.17 14.48
CA ARG A 205 -10.09 -14.52 15.03
C ARG A 205 -10.71 -14.56 16.43
N ARG A 206 -12.01 -14.85 16.52
CA ARG A 206 -12.69 -15.15 17.78
C ARG A 206 -12.81 -16.66 17.95
N TRP A 207 -11.96 -17.23 18.82
CA TRP A 207 -12.13 -18.62 19.27
C TRP A 207 -13.37 -18.69 20.16
N SER A 208 -14.45 -19.29 19.66
CA SER A 208 -15.62 -19.68 20.45
C SER A 208 -15.62 -21.19 20.63
N VAL A 209 -15.38 -21.64 21.87
CA VAL A 209 -15.59 -23.04 22.26
C VAL A 209 -16.92 -23.10 22.99
N GLU A 210 -17.96 -23.57 22.31
CA GLU A 210 -19.20 -23.97 22.98
C GLU A 210 -19.75 -25.24 22.32
N SER A 211 -19.59 -26.38 23.00
CA SER A 211 -20.74 -27.21 23.40
C SER A 211 -20.26 -28.49 24.09
N ALA A 212 -20.61 -28.63 25.37
CA ALA A 212 -21.37 -29.77 25.92
C ALA A 212 -21.10 -29.83 27.43
N GLY A 213 -22.17 -29.65 28.21
CA GLY A 213 -22.10 -29.45 29.65
C GLY A 213 -21.75 -30.69 30.47
N LEU A 214 -21.48 -30.43 31.75
CA LEU A 214 -21.90 -31.23 32.91
C LEU A 214 -21.40 -30.51 34.18
N VAL A 215 -22.36 -30.10 35.01
CA VAL A 215 -22.40 -30.27 36.49
C VAL A 215 -21.21 -29.75 37.31
N GLY A 216 -21.49 -28.83 38.25
CA GLY A 216 -20.60 -28.58 39.38
C GLY A 216 -20.85 -27.29 40.14
N THR A 217 -21.72 -27.36 41.13
CA THR A 217 -22.14 -26.32 42.09
C THR A 217 -21.01 -25.72 42.95
N VAL A 218 -21.28 -24.49 43.48
CA VAL A 218 -21.00 -24.04 44.87
C VAL A 218 -19.60 -23.41 45.16
N LEU A 219 -19.51 -22.06 45.24
CA LEU A 219 -19.56 -21.26 46.48
C LEU A 219 -19.05 -19.82 46.29
N ALA A 220 -19.77 -18.89 46.91
CA ALA A 220 -19.38 -17.49 47.09
C ALA A 220 -18.18 -17.34 48.05
N GLY A 221 -17.37 -16.31 47.83
CA GLY A 221 -16.34 -15.88 48.78
C GLY A 221 -15.75 -14.53 48.39
N ALA A 222 -16.29 -13.46 48.99
CA ALA A 222 -15.72 -12.12 48.98
C ALA A 222 -14.34 -12.10 49.69
N GLY A 223 -13.45 -11.18 49.30
CA GLY A 223 -12.24 -10.91 50.09
C GLY A 223 -11.22 -10.01 49.42
N VAL A 224 -11.28 -8.72 49.78
CA VAL A 224 -10.30 -7.67 49.48
C VAL A 224 -9.04 -7.91 50.32
N ALA A 225 -7.83 -7.74 49.75
CA ALA A 225 -6.66 -7.28 50.51
C ALA A 225 -5.49 -6.90 49.58
N SER A 226 -5.16 -5.61 49.58
CA SER A 226 -3.83 -5.08 49.33
C SER A 226 -2.83 -5.65 50.34
N LEU A 227 -1.57 -5.87 49.97
CA LEU A 227 -0.43 -5.32 50.72
C LEU A 227 0.91 -5.51 49.98
N PHE A 228 1.73 -4.50 50.14
CA PHE A 228 3.14 -4.41 49.81
C PHE A 228 3.99 -5.47 50.52
N LEU A 229 5.01 -5.95 49.81
CA LEU A 229 6.41 -5.99 50.25
C LEU A 229 7.31 -6.16 49.02
#